data_AF-A0A520VP31-F1
#
_entry.id   AF-A0A520VP31-F1
#
_cell.length_a   1.000
_cell.length_b   1.000
_cell.length_c   1.000
_cell.angle_alpha   90.00
_cell.angle_beta   90.00
_cell.angle_gamma   90.00
#
_symmetry.space_group_name_H-M   'P 1'
#
loop_
_entity.id
_entity.type
_entity.pdbx_description
1 polymer ?
#
loop_
_entity_poly.entity_id
_entity_poly.type
_entity_poly.pdbx_seq_one_letter_code
_entity_poly.pdbx_strand_id
1 'polypeptide(L)'
;MKKINYQDYASVSILIYEEKEIIFIKRSEDLPTHKGHIAFPGGKREAVDKNIVDTALREAGEELLINTKSITPVGLLSSIDTIEYKFEVFPVVCLIENKPISFNKSEVQNIYYVSIKELENKKNWNFRGLYETDWVFDIDGEILWGATAKMIRNLLSFPNVDS
;
A
#
# COMPACT_ATOMS: atom_id res chain seq x y z
N MET A 1 -18.23 17.24 -11.80
CA MET A 1 -17.84 16.52 -10.57
C MET A 1 -18.36 15.09 -10.68
N LYS A 2 -17.47 14.09 -10.82
CA LYS A 2 -17.89 12.67 -10.74
C LYS A 2 -18.35 12.42 -9.30
N LYS A 3 -19.57 11.92 -9.11
CA LYS A 3 -20.00 11.38 -7.81
C LYS A 3 -19.13 10.14 -7.55
N ILE A 4 -18.22 10.25 -6.59
CA ILE A 4 -17.51 9.08 -6.05
C ILE A 4 -18.59 8.15 -5.48
N ASN A 5 -18.70 6.95 -6.05
CA ASN A 5 -19.60 5.94 -5.51
C ASN A 5 -18.91 5.28 -4.31
N TYR A 6 -19.16 5.81 -3.11
CA TYR A 6 -18.60 5.27 -1.86
C TYR A 6 -19.04 3.82 -1.54
N GLN A 7 -19.83 3.16 -2.39
CA GLN A 7 -20.19 1.76 -2.19
C GLN A 7 -19.07 0.78 -2.55
N ASP A 8 -18.24 1.07 -3.55
CA ASP A 8 -17.17 0.17 -4.01
C ASP A 8 -15.83 0.90 -4.02
N TYR A 9 -15.02 0.70 -2.97
CA TYR A 9 -13.64 1.19 -2.89
C TYR A 9 -12.75 0.16 -2.21
N ALA A 10 -11.44 0.35 -2.33
CA ALA A 10 -10.46 -0.33 -1.51
C ALA A 10 -9.67 0.66 -0.67
N SER A 11 -9.14 0.19 0.44
CA SER A 11 -8.21 0.99 1.24
C SER A 11 -6.99 0.18 1.58
N VAL A 12 -5.86 0.87 1.63
CA VAL A 12 -4.56 0.30 1.96
C VAL A 12 -3.92 1.10 3.09
N SER A 13 -3.20 0.41 3.97
CA SER A 13 -2.46 1.03 5.07
C SER A 13 -0.98 1.18 4.73
N ILE A 14 -0.50 2.42 4.64
CA ILE A 14 0.92 2.72 4.63
C ILE A 14 1.39 2.71 6.09
N LEU A 15 1.84 1.56 6.57
CA LEU A 15 2.30 1.38 7.95
C LEU A 15 3.75 1.84 8.08
N ILE A 16 3.97 2.82 8.95
CA ILE A 16 5.27 3.39 9.25
C ILE A 16 5.69 2.97 10.67
N TYR A 17 6.80 2.26 10.77
CA TYR A 17 7.41 1.85 12.03
C TYR A 17 8.54 2.81 12.42
N GLU A 18 8.50 3.31 13.66
CA GLU A 18 9.45 4.28 14.23
C GLU A 18 9.74 5.51 13.35
N GLU A 19 8.82 5.91 12.47
CA GLU A 19 9.05 6.99 11.49
C GLU A 19 10.26 6.75 10.57
N LYS A 20 10.69 5.49 10.41
CA LYS A 20 11.92 5.12 9.68
C LYS A 20 11.69 4.10 8.59
N GLU A 21 10.74 3.18 8.77
CA GLU A 21 10.54 2.06 7.86
C GLU A 21 9.09 1.98 7.43
N ILE A 22 8.86 1.64 6.17
CA ILE A 22 7.54 1.35 5.62
C ILE A 22 7.42 -0.16 5.45
N ILE A 23 6.26 -0.68 5.87
CA ILE A 23 5.94 -2.10 5.76
C ILE A 23 5.22 -2.37 4.44
N PHE A 24 5.72 -3.36 3.70
CA PHE A 24 5.07 -3.92 2.52
C PHE A 24 4.78 -5.41 2.72
N ILE A 25 3.83 -5.93 1.97
CA ILE A 25 3.52 -7.35 1.88
C ILE A 25 3.73 -7.85 0.46
N LYS A 26 4.16 -9.11 0.32
CA LYS A 26 3.98 -9.86 -0.92
C LYS A 26 2.68 -10.63 -0.83
N ARG A 27 1.75 -10.30 -1.72
CA ARG A 27 0.44 -10.96 -1.79
C ARG A 27 0.57 -12.41 -2.23
N SER A 28 -0.26 -13.29 -1.69
CA SER A 28 -0.31 -14.69 -2.06
C SER A 28 -0.64 -14.91 -3.54
N GLU A 29 -0.02 -15.92 -4.14
CA GLU A 29 -0.29 -16.37 -5.51
C GLU A 29 -1.70 -16.96 -5.68
N ASP A 30 -2.36 -17.31 -4.57
CA ASP A 30 -3.69 -17.90 -4.56
C ASP A 30 -4.81 -16.85 -4.62
N LEU A 31 -4.49 -15.56 -4.46
CA LEU A 31 -5.47 -14.48 -4.41
C LEU A 31 -6.07 -14.15 -5.78
N PRO A 32 -7.36 -13.82 -5.90
CA PRO A 32 -7.99 -13.60 -7.21
C PRO A 32 -7.39 -12.44 -8.02
N THR A 33 -6.74 -11.46 -7.36
CA THR A 33 -6.17 -10.26 -7.98
C THR A 33 -4.80 -9.91 -7.39
N HIS A 34 -3.94 -9.27 -8.21
CA HIS A 34 -2.61 -8.77 -7.82
C HIS A 34 -1.71 -9.82 -7.15
N LYS A 35 -1.80 -11.06 -7.62
CA LYS A 35 -1.02 -12.22 -7.18
C LYS A 35 0.48 -11.93 -7.21
N GLY A 36 1.18 -12.26 -6.11
CA GLY A 36 2.63 -12.12 -6.03
C GLY A 36 3.16 -10.68 -6.02
N HIS A 37 2.29 -9.66 -6.11
CA HIS A 37 2.73 -8.27 -6.14
C HIS A 37 3.15 -7.78 -4.76
N ILE A 38 4.15 -6.89 -4.75
CA ILE A 38 4.42 -6.06 -3.57
C ILE A 38 3.35 -4.98 -3.44
N ALA A 39 2.70 -4.97 -2.29
CA ALA A 39 1.61 -4.06 -1.97
C ALA A 39 1.73 -3.58 -0.52
N PHE A 40 0.94 -2.56 -0.20
CA PHE A 40 0.58 -2.30 1.19
C PHE A 40 -0.48 -3.29 1.64
N PRO A 41 -0.58 -3.56 2.96
CA PRO A 41 -1.74 -4.26 3.48
C PRO A 41 -3.02 -3.52 3.12
N GLY A 42 -4.06 -4.25 2.75
CA GLY A 42 -5.31 -3.64 2.32
C GLY A 42 -6.16 -4.49 1.39
N GLY A 43 -7.39 -4.04 1.24
CA GLY A 43 -8.41 -4.78 0.51
C GLY A 43 -9.66 -3.95 0.30
N LYS A 44 -10.72 -4.64 -0.13
CA LYS A 44 -11.99 -4.00 -0.48
C LYS A 44 -12.77 -3.68 0.78
N ARG A 45 -13.54 -2.60 0.70
CA ARG A 45 -14.52 -2.26 1.73
C ARG A 45 -15.51 -3.41 1.93
N GLU A 46 -15.76 -3.75 3.18
CA GLU A 46 -16.85 -4.64 3.59
C GLU A 46 -18.01 -3.88 4.25
N ALA A 47 -19.16 -4.55 4.38
CA ALA A 47 -20.36 -3.95 5.00
C ALA A 47 -20.14 -3.59 6.49
N VAL A 48 -19.19 -4.23 7.15
CA VAL A 48 -18.80 -3.95 8.54
C VAL A 48 -18.00 -2.66 8.66
N ASP A 49 -17.35 -2.22 7.58
CA ASP A 49 -16.46 -1.06 7.59
C ASP A 49 -17.25 0.25 7.60
N LYS A 50 -17.01 1.05 8.63
CA LYS A 50 -17.68 2.34 8.83
C LYS A 50 -17.17 3.41 7.88
N ASN A 51 -15.91 3.35 7.50
CA ASN A 51 -15.24 4.34 6.65
C ASN A 51 -13.92 3.78 6.08
N ILE A 52 -13.25 4.59 5.26
CA ILE A 52 -11.99 4.27 4.58
C ILE A 52 -10.90 3.80 5.56
N VAL A 53 -10.77 4.49 6.70
CA VAL A 53 -9.75 4.16 7.71
C VAL A 53 -10.06 2.82 8.36
N ASP A 54 -11.34 2.55 8.67
CA ASP A 54 -11.79 1.28 9.24
C ASP A 54 -11.43 0.10 8.32
N THR A 55 -11.65 0.26 7.00
CA THR A 55 -11.25 -0.73 5.99
C THR A 55 -9.74 -0.98 6.01
N ALA A 56 -8.90 0.07 5.95
CA ALA A 56 -7.45 -0.10 5.98
C ALA A 56 -6.95 -0.79 7.26
N LEU A 57 -7.53 -0.44 8.40
CA LEU A 57 -7.14 -1.02 9.69
C LEU A 57 -7.58 -2.48 9.82
N ARG A 58 -8.81 -2.83 9.41
CA ARG A 58 -9.29 -4.22 9.42
C ARG A 58 -8.38 -5.10 8.58
N GLU A 59 -8.16 -4.72 7.33
CA GLU A 59 -7.32 -5.47 6.38
C GLU A 59 -5.89 -5.65 6.92
N ALA A 60 -5.28 -4.59 7.44
CA ALA A 60 -3.96 -4.69 8.06
C ALA A 60 -3.95 -5.65 9.27
N GLY A 61 -4.99 -5.63 10.09
CA GLY A 61 -5.15 -6.55 11.21
C GLY A 61 -5.27 -8.00 10.78
N GLU A 62 -6.05 -8.27 9.73
CA GLU A 62 -6.28 -9.60 9.16
C GLU A 62 -5.03 -10.15 8.46
N GLU A 63 -4.42 -9.38 7.56
CA GLU A 63 -3.26 -9.81 6.77
C GLU A 63 -1.99 -9.97 7.63
N LEU A 64 -1.78 -9.11 8.63
CA LEU A 64 -0.58 -9.11 9.47
C LEU A 64 -0.79 -9.77 10.85
N LEU A 65 -2.00 -10.27 11.13
CA LEU A 65 -2.36 -10.89 12.42
C LEU A 65 -2.04 -9.98 13.63
N ILE A 66 -2.33 -8.68 13.51
CA ILE A 66 -2.07 -7.67 14.54
C ILE A 66 -3.37 -7.06 15.06
N ASN A 67 -3.31 -6.52 16.29
CA ASN A 67 -4.41 -5.78 16.85
C ASN A 67 -4.49 -4.39 16.21
N THR A 68 -5.63 -4.02 15.65
CA THR A 68 -5.82 -2.70 15.04
C THR A 68 -5.58 -1.53 16.00
N LYS A 69 -5.67 -1.76 17.32
CA LYS A 69 -5.34 -0.77 18.35
C LYS A 69 -3.85 -0.39 18.40
N SER A 70 -2.95 -1.21 17.85
CA SER A 70 -1.52 -0.88 17.75
C SER A 70 -1.19 -0.06 16.52
N ILE A 71 -2.20 0.38 15.76
CA ILE A 71 -2.07 1.17 14.54
C ILE A 71 -2.78 2.51 14.76
N THR A 72 -2.06 3.61 14.57
CA THR A 72 -2.58 4.98 14.69
C THR A 72 -2.64 5.63 13.31
N PRO A 73 -3.83 5.87 12.74
CA PRO A 73 -3.98 6.64 11.50
C PRO A 73 -3.54 8.08 11.70
N VAL A 74 -2.72 8.61 10.80
CA VAL A 74 -2.17 9.98 10.86
C VAL A 74 -2.47 10.82 9.61
N GLY A 75 -2.91 10.21 8.52
CA GLY A 75 -3.25 10.94 7.31
C GLY A 75 -3.92 10.09 6.24
N LEU A 76 -4.45 10.76 5.22
CA LEU A 76 -5.03 10.15 4.03
C LEU A 76 -4.41 10.81 2.80
N LEU A 77 -3.84 10.02 1.90
CA LEU A 77 -3.33 10.50 0.62
C LEU A 77 -4.47 10.58 -0.41
N SER A 78 -4.23 11.29 -1.52
CA SER A 78 -5.14 11.28 -2.66
C SER A 78 -5.39 9.85 -3.15
N SER A 79 -6.65 9.55 -3.50
CA SER A 79 -7.01 8.27 -4.08
C SER A 79 -6.24 8.00 -5.38
N ILE A 80 -5.97 6.73 -5.64
CA ILE A 80 -5.43 6.27 -6.91
C ILE A 80 -6.55 5.55 -7.66
N ASP A 81 -6.83 6.02 -8.87
CA ASP A 81 -7.74 5.35 -9.80
C ASP A 81 -7.07 4.07 -10.32
N THR A 82 -7.70 2.92 -10.07
CA THR A 82 -7.32 1.69 -10.75
C THR A 82 -8.00 1.65 -12.11
N ILE A 83 -7.21 1.84 -13.18
CA ILE A 83 -7.70 1.77 -14.58
C ILE A 83 -8.40 0.42 -14.82
N GLU A 84 -7.89 -0.64 -14.21
CA GLU A 84 -8.34 -2.03 -14.40
C GLU A 84 -9.71 -2.32 -13.76
N TYR A 85 -10.01 -1.75 -12.58
CA TYR A 85 -11.21 -2.12 -11.82
C TYR A 85 -12.25 -1.02 -11.63
N LYS A 86 -11.99 0.20 -12.14
CA LYS A 86 -12.92 1.35 -12.06
C LYS A 86 -13.38 1.69 -10.64
N PHE A 87 -12.57 1.37 -9.62
CA PHE A 87 -12.80 1.80 -8.25
C PHE A 87 -11.55 2.46 -7.67
N GLU A 88 -11.77 3.32 -6.68
CA GLU A 88 -10.72 4.12 -6.04
C GLU A 88 -10.02 3.31 -4.94
N VAL A 89 -8.69 3.45 -4.88
CA VAL A 89 -7.88 2.93 -3.78
C VAL A 89 -7.42 4.09 -2.91
N PHE A 90 -7.78 4.05 -1.63
CA PHE A 90 -7.50 5.08 -0.65
C PHE A 90 -6.30 4.70 0.24
N PRO A 91 -5.15 5.41 0.15
CA PRO A 91 -3.98 5.13 0.97
C PRO A 91 -4.07 5.89 2.30
N VAL A 92 -4.19 5.14 3.40
CA VAL A 92 -4.20 5.67 4.76
C VAL A 92 -2.79 5.57 5.33
N VAL A 93 -2.23 6.70 5.75
CA VAL A 93 -0.92 6.74 6.42
C VAL A 93 -1.12 6.44 7.89
N CYS A 94 -0.38 5.48 8.41
CA CYS A 94 -0.53 4.98 9.76
C CYS A 94 0.84 4.81 10.44
N LEU A 95 0.90 5.09 11.74
CA LEU A 95 2.01 4.68 12.60
C LEU A 95 1.68 3.32 13.22
N ILE A 96 2.67 2.44 13.34
CA ILE A 96 2.53 1.15 14.01
C ILE A 96 3.52 1.04 15.18
N GLU A 97 3.04 0.53 16.32
CA GLU A 97 3.85 0.43 17.54
C GLU A 97 4.94 -0.66 17.46
N ASN A 98 4.66 -1.75 16.75
CA ASN A 98 5.53 -2.93 16.69
C ASN A 98 5.56 -3.51 15.28
N LYS A 99 6.70 -4.07 14.86
CA LYS A 99 6.78 -4.85 13.61
C LYS A 99 5.93 -6.13 13.73
N PRO A 100 5.13 -6.48 12.71
CA PRO A 100 4.45 -7.77 12.68
C PRO A 100 5.43 -8.93 12.75
N ILE A 101 5.15 -9.90 13.61
CA ILE A 101 5.96 -11.12 13.79
C ILE A 101 5.44 -12.32 12.98
N SER A 102 4.24 -12.19 12.41
CA SER A 102 3.54 -13.21 11.64
C SER A 102 2.62 -12.56 10.61
N PHE A 103 2.03 -13.36 9.74
CA PHE A 103 1.05 -12.93 8.75
C PHE A 103 0.10 -14.07 8.40
N ASN A 104 -1.07 -13.72 7.86
CA ASN A 104 -2.02 -14.69 7.35
C ASN A 104 -1.52 -15.29 6.04
N LYS A 105 -1.08 -16.56 6.08
CA LYS A 105 -0.48 -17.25 4.93
C LYS A 105 -1.42 -17.48 3.75
N SER A 106 -2.74 -17.40 3.95
CA SER A 106 -3.68 -17.48 2.81
C SER A 106 -3.62 -16.23 1.93
N GLU A 107 -3.15 -15.11 2.46
CA GLU A 107 -3.21 -13.81 1.80
C GLU A 107 -1.83 -13.18 1.60
N VAL A 108 -0.89 -13.47 2.50
CA VAL A 108 0.46 -12.91 2.50
C VAL A 108 1.49 -14.03 2.43
N GLN A 109 2.50 -13.84 1.58
CA GLN A 109 3.65 -14.75 1.45
C GLN A 109 4.87 -14.27 2.21
N ASN A 110 5.07 -12.96 2.28
CA ASN A 110 6.21 -12.37 2.96
C ASN A 110 5.91 -10.92 3.37
N ILE A 111 6.67 -10.43 4.35
CA ILE A 111 6.64 -9.03 4.79
C ILE A 111 8.02 -8.42 4.52
N TYR A 112 8.03 -7.21 3.98
CA TYR A 112 9.23 -6.43 3.75
C TYR A 112 9.20 -5.15 4.58
N TYR A 113 10.37 -4.78 5.10
CA TYR A 113 10.58 -3.55 5.83
C TYR A 113 11.61 -2.73 5.05
N VAL A 114 11.17 -1.62 4.45
CA VAL A 114 12.05 -0.79 3.64
C VAL A 114 12.24 0.53 4.35
N SER A 115 13.49 0.97 4.49
CA SER A 115 13.72 2.27 5.12
C SER A 115 13.21 3.41 4.25
N ILE A 116 12.61 4.42 4.88
CA ILE A 116 12.18 5.65 4.21
C ILE A 116 13.38 6.29 3.50
N LYS A 117 14.57 6.25 4.10
CA LYS A 117 15.81 6.75 3.51
C LYS A 117 16.15 6.07 2.18
N GLU A 118 15.94 4.77 2.04
CA GLU A 118 16.14 4.06 0.78
C GLU A 118 15.10 4.46 -0.26
N LEU A 119 13.85 4.62 0.15
CA LEU A 119 12.76 5.06 -0.73
C LEU A 119 12.95 6.52 -1.18
N GLU A 120 13.51 7.39 -0.32
CA GLU A 120 13.84 8.79 -0.63
C GLU A 120 15.05 8.93 -1.57
N ASN A 121 15.89 7.91 -1.68
CA ASN A 121 17.02 7.95 -2.59
C ASN A 121 16.54 7.70 -4.03
N LYS A 122 16.40 8.79 -4.80
CA LYS A 122 15.98 8.75 -6.21
C LYS A 122 16.78 7.79 -7.09
N LYS A 123 18.06 7.51 -6.76
CA LYS A 123 18.89 6.57 -7.54
C LYS A 123 18.45 5.12 -7.41
N ASN A 124 17.67 4.79 -6.38
CA ASN A 124 17.12 3.46 -6.18
C ASN A 124 15.85 3.22 -7.01
N TRP A 125 15.32 4.27 -7.64
CA TRP A 125 14.15 4.19 -8.51
C TRP A 125 14.56 4.12 -9.97
N ASN A 126 13.94 3.20 -10.71
CA ASN A 126 14.16 3.05 -12.14
C ASN A 126 12.88 3.42 -12.90
N PHE A 127 12.99 4.26 -13.93
CA PHE A 127 11.90 4.57 -14.83
C PHE A 127 11.95 3.61 -16.03
N ARG A 128 10.88 2.85 -16.24
CA ARG A 128 10.81 1.87 -17.34
C ARG A 128 10.20 2.45 -18.63
N GLY A 129 9.47 3.56 -18.53
CA GLY A 129 8.96 4.30 -19.68
C GLY A 129 7.78 3.67 -20.43
N LEU A 130 7.09 2.65 -19.89
CA LEU A 130 5.91 2.08 -20.56
C LEU A 130 4.69 3.02 -20.47
N TYR A 131 4.65 3.88 -19.45
CA TYR A 131 3.69 4.95 -19.24
C TYR A 131 4.31 6.03 -18.35
N GLU A 132 3.72 7.23 -18.30
CA GLU A 132 4.31 8.43 -17.68
C GLU A 132 4.73 8.26 -16.20
N THR A 133 4.09 7.33 -15.49
CA THR A 133 4.29 7.06 -14.04
C THR A 133 4.93 5.69 -13.79
N ASP A 134 5.60 5.09 -14.79
CA ASP A 134 6.16 3.73 -14.73
C ASP A 134 7.50 3.63 -13.99
N TRP A 135 7.48 4.08 -12.74
CA TRP A 135 8.59 3.98 -11.80
C TRP A 135 8.53 2.66 -11.03
N VAL A 136 9.70 2.03 -10.87
CA VAL A 136 9.86 0.81 -10.09
C VAL A 136 10.99 0.92 -9.07
N PHE A 137 10.91 0.10 -8.04
CA PHE A 137 11.90 -0.01 -6.97
C PHE A 137 12.11 -1.50 -6.66
N ASP A 138 13.36 -1.91 -6.45
CA ASP A 138 13.72 -3.28 -6.07
C ASP A 138 13.71 -3.42 -4.55
N ILE A 139 12.97 -4.41 -4.04
CA ILE A 139 12.89 -4.76 -2.62
C ILE A 139 13.34 -6.20 -2.50
N ASP A 140 14.61 -6.42 -2.15
CA ASP A 140 15.21 -7.75 -1.98
C ASP A 140 14.96 -8.69 -3.17
N GLY A 141 15.06 -8.18 -4.41
CA GLY A 141 14.81 -8.93 -5.64
C GLY A 141 13.36 -9.04 -6.07
N GLU A 142 12.42 -8.49 -5.30
CA GLU A 142 11.02 -8.29 -5.70
C GLU A 142 10.82 -6.89 -6.25
N ILE A 143 9.90 -6.73 -7.20
CA ILE A 143 9.65 -5.43 -7.83
C ILE A 143 8.44 -4.76 -7.19
N LEU A 144 8.64 -3.56 -6.65
CA LEU A 144 7.59 -2.61 -6.32
C LEU A 144 7.26 -1.77 -7.56
N TRP A 145 6.02 -1.82 -8.02
CA TRP A 145 5.57 -1.12 -9.23
C TRP A 145 4.09 -0.73 -9.15
N GLY A 146 3.58 -0.10 -10.21
CA GLY A 146 2.15 0.16 -10.38
C GLY A 146 1.59 1.13 -9.34
N ALA A 147 0.38 0.84 -8.82
CA ALA A 147 -0.30 1.72 -7.88
C ALA A 147 0.49 1.92 -6.58
N THR A 148 1.07 0.87 -6.03
CA THR A 148 1.86 0.94 -4.78
C THR A 148 3.09 1.85 -4.95
N ALA A 149 3.82 1.72 -6.06
CA ALA A 149 4.95 2.61 -6.39
C ALA A 149 4.50 4.07 -6.50
N LYS A 150 3.37 4.33 -7.17
CA LYS A 150 2.79 5.69 -7.29
C LYS A 150 2.44 6.27 -5.92
N MET A 151 1.83 5.48 -5.04
CA MET A 151 1.46 5.92 -3.68
C MET A 151 2.71 6.31 -2.87
N ILE A 152 3.79 5.52 -2.93
CA ILE A 152 5.06 5.89 -2.28
C ILE A 152 5.62 7.18 -2.87
N ARG A 153 5.68 7.30 -4.19
CA ARG A 153 6.19 8.52 -4.81
C ARG A 153 5.38 9.76 -4.44
N ASN A 154 4.05 9.62 -4.34
CA ASN A 154 3.18 10.69 -3.85
C ASN A 154 3.45 11.02 -2.37
N LEU A 155 3.61 10.00 -1.50
CA LEU A 155 3.97 10.20 -0.09
C LEU A 155 5.28 10.98 0.05
N LEU A 156 6.28 10.66 -0.78
CA LEU A 156 7.60 11.30 -0.79
C LEU A 156 7.66 12.60 -1.60
N SER A 157 6.52 13.07 -2.12
CA SER A 157 6.42 14.28 -2.96
C SER A 157 7.36 14.25 -4.17
N PHE A 158 7.59 13.07 -4.76
CA PHE A 158 8.33 12.92 -6.00
C PHE A 158 7.49 13.34 -7.20
N PRO A 159 8.09 13.90 -8.25
CA PRO A 159 7.37 14.16 -9.48
C PRO A 159 6.88 12.85 -10.09
N ASN A 160 5.62 12.88 -10.54
CA ASN A 160 4.96 11.74 -11.17
C ASN A 160 5.45 11.49 -12.60
N VAL A 161 6.09 12.48 -13.22
CA VAL A 161 6.69 12.43 -14.55
C VAL A 161 8.21 12.56 -14.42
N ASP A 162 8.94 11.89 -15.32
CA ASP A 162 10.37 12.13 -15.50
C ASP A 162 10.53 13.47 -16.24
N SER A 163 11.26 14.42 -15.63
CA SER A 163 11.42 15.80 -16.12
C SER A 163 12.83 16.07 -16.58
#